data_AF-A0A2V6F7M7-F1
#
_entry.id   AF-A0A2V6F7M7-F1
#
_cell.length_a   1.000
_cell.length_b   1.000
_cell.length_c   1.000
_cell.angle_alpha   90.00
_cell.angle_beta   90.00
_cell.angle_gamma   90.00
#
_symmetry.space_group_name_H-M   'P 1'
#
loop_
_entity.id
_entity.type
_entity.pdbx_description
1 polymer ?
#
loop_
_entity_poly.entity_id
_entity_poly.type
_entity_poly.pdbx_seq_one_letter_code
_entity_poly.pdbx_strand_id
1 'polypeptide(L)'
;MLKPVATTFAVVLFFAVLPRSSGASEWRAASGFRSAELPVPATGKTGFTRLPPSLTGITFTNYLSDIKAAENQIRLSGSGVALGDVDGDGLCDIYFCQMEGPNALYRNLGNWRFEDVTASAGVACEGQYSTGAALVDVDGDGALDLLVNALGGGTRLFLNDGKGHFHVDGAGGHRRRWSARPLCRQLSHDDGAQHRPGHVEYQRKKGAQA
;
A
#
# COMPACT_ATOMS: atom_id res chain seq x y z
N MET A 1 58.92 74.93 -14.82
CA MET A 1 58.84 73.99 -13.69
C MET A 1 57.47 73.33 -13.72
N LEU A 2 57.37 72.15 -14.34
CA LEU A 2 56.25 71.22 -14.19
C LEU A 2 56.86 69.90 -13.69
N LYS A 3 56.22 69.24 -12.72
CA LYS A 3 56.51 67.84 -12.39
C LYS A 3 55.27 67.01 -12.74
N PRO A 4 55.41 65.91 -13.50
CA PRO A 4 54.28 65.04 -13.81
C PRO A 4 53.98 64.14 -12.60
N VAL A 5 52.71 64.01 -12.25
CA VAL A 5 52.25 63.00 -11.30
C VAL A 5 51.79 61.80 -12.13
N ALA A 6 52.54 60.70 -12.06
CA ALA A 6 52.16 59.44 -12.68
C ALA A 6 51.14 58.72 -11.79
N THR A 7 49.89 58.63 -12.25
CA THR A 7 48.84 57.86 -11.57
C THR A 7 48.90 56.41 -12.04
N THR A 8 49.50 55.55 -11.23
CA THR A 8 49.50 54.10 -11.47
C THR A 8 48.14 53.51 -11.07
N PHE A 9 47.37 53.01 -12.02
CA PHE A 9 46.17 52.21 -11.75
C PHE A 9 46.58 50.77 -11.43
N ALA A 10 46.38 50.33 -10.19
CA ALA A 10 46.47 48.92 -9.82
C ALA A 10 45.15 48.22 -10.16
N VAL A 11 45.17 47.30 -11.12
CA VAL A 11 44.04 46.41 -11.41
C VAL A 11 44.07 45.27 -10.40
N VAL A 12 43.18 45.31 -9.40
CA VAL A 12 42.97 44.20 -8.47
C VAL A 12 42.01 43.21 -9.11
N LEU A 13 42.53 42.11 -9.63
CA LEU A 13 41.72 40.98 -10.10
C LEU A 13 41.16 40.23 -8.91
N PHE A 14 39.88 40.47 -8.61
CA PHE A 14 39.12 39.67 -7.65
C PHE A 14 38.73 38.34 -8.30
N PHE A 15 39.49 37.27 -8.04
CA PHE A 15 39.02 35.92 -8.34
C PHE A 15 37.92 35.57 -7.32
N ALA A 16 36.67 35.75 -7.71
CA ALA A 16 35.53 35.23 -6.96
C ALA A 16 35.57 33.70 -7.04
N VAL A 17 36.12 33.05 -6.01
CA VAL A 17 35.90 31.63 -5.78
C VAL A 17 34.46 31.50 -5.29
N LEU A 18 33.54 31.27 -6.21
CA LEU A 18 32.17 30.94 -5.85
C LEU A 18 32.19 29.61 -5.07
N PRO A 19 31.66 29.56 -3.83
CA PRO A 19 31.53 28.29 -3.14
C PRO A 19 30.61 27.40 -3.96
N ARG A 20 31.16 26.27 -4.44
CA ARG A 20 30.41 25.21 -5.09
C ARG A 20 29.40 24.73 -4.04
N SER A 21 28.11 24.95 -4.27
CA SER A 21 27.06 24.42 -3.37
C SER A 21 27.07 22.89 -3.46
N SER A 22 27.81 22.22 -2.58
CA SER A 22 27.83 20.76 -2.48
C SER A 22 26.61 20.30 -1.69
N GLY A 23 25.42 20.53 -2.24
CA GLY A 23 24.15 20.03 -1.70
C GLY A 23 23.58 18.84 -2.48
N ALA A 24 24.15 18.52 -3.65
CA ALA A 24 23.75 17.35 -4.41
C ALA A 24 24.67 16.18 -4.02
N SER A 25 24.13 15.15 -3.38
CA SER A 25 24.85 13.91 -3.12
C SER A 25 25.51 13.39 -4.40
N GLU A 26 26.79 13.05 -4.31
CA GLU A 26 27.55 12.58 -5.46
C GLU A 26 27.03 11.19 -5.87
N TRP A 27 26.41 11.11 -7.04
CA TRP A 27 25.87 9.86 -7.57
C TRP A 27 27.01 8.95 -8.04
N ARG A 28 27.13 7.79 -7.43
CA ARG A 28 28.06 6.72 -7.81
C ARG A 28 27.34 5.77 -8.77
N ALA A 29 27.86 5.66 -9.99
CA ALA A 29 27.33 4.72 -10.99
C ALA A 29 27.96 3.32 -10.81
N ALA A 30 27.14 2.28 -10.96
CA ALA A 30 27.54 0.88 -11.02
C ALA A 30 26.80 0.18 -12.18
N SER A 31 27.12 -1.08 -12.46
CA SER A 31 26.48 -1.82 -13.57
C SER A 31 24.97 -1.95 -13.35
N GLY A 32 24.18 -1.12 -14.05
CA GLY A 32 22.72 -1.14 -14.03
C GLY A 32 22.04 -0.25 -12.98
N PHE A 33 22.80 0.47 -12.15
CA PHE A 33 22.20 1.37 -11.14
C PHE A 33 23.12 2.55 -10.80
N ARG A 34 22.54 3.57 -10.17
CA ARG A 34 23.29 4.64 -9.50
C ARG A 34 22.81 4.76 -8.06
N SER A 35 23.73 4.94 -7.13
CA SER A 35 23.42 5.19 -5.72
C SER A 35 24.06 6.50 -5.28
N ALA A 36 23.46 7.15 -4.30
CA ALA A 36 24.05 8.30 -3.65
C ALA A 36 23.86 8.13 -2.14
N GLU A 37 24.88 8.46 -1.37
CA GLU A 37 24.76 8.45 0.08
C GLU A 37 23.80 9.59 0.48
N LEU A 38 22.76 9.25 1.23
CA LEU A 38 21.84 10.24 1.78
C LEU A 38 22.54 10.90 2.97
N PRO A 39 22.88 12.19 2.93
CA PRO A 39 23.51 12.87 4.05
C PRO A 39 22.44 13.05 5.11
N VAL A 40 22.42 12.17 6.11
CA VAL A 40 21.54 12.31 7.27
C VAL A 40 22.28 13.21 8.27
N PRO A 41 21.77 14.41 8.58
CA PRO A 41 22.42 15.28 9.55
C PRO A 41 22.57 14.58 10.90
N ALA A 42 23.78 14.56 11.45
CA ALA A 42 24.04 14.05 12.80
C ALA A 42 23.36 14.90 13.89
N THR A 43 22.97 16.13 13.54
CA THR A 43 22.29 17.09 14.40
C THR A 43 21.11 17.72 13.64
N GLY A 44 19.99 17.95 14.33
CA GLY A 44 18.75 18.47 13.74
C GLY A 44 17.50 17.76 14.27
N LYS A 45 16.31 18.32 14.02
CA LYS A 45 15.06 17.61 14.30
C LYS A 45 14.88 16.50 13.25
N THR A 46 14.72 15.26 13.70
CA THR A 46 14.24 14.17 12.85
C THR A 46 12.92 14.58 12.19
N GLY A 47 12.74 14.28 10.90
CA GLY A 47 11.51 14.65 10.17
C GLY A 47 10.24 13.99 10.72
N PHE A 48 10.40 12.88 11.45
CA PHE A 48 9.31 12.18 12.12
C PHE A 48 9.42 12.34 13.65
N THR A 49 8.27 12.51 14.29
CA THR A 49 8.15 12.48 15.75
C THR A 49 7.50 11.16 16.15
N ARG A 50 8.17 10.38 17.00
CA ARG A 50 7.60 9.16 17.55
C ARG A 50 6.46 9.52 18.50
N LEU A 51 5.25 9.03 18.20
CA LEU A 51 4.12 9.08 19.12
C LEU A 51 4.02 7.73 19.86
N PRO A 52 4.00 7.71 21.21
CA PRO A 52 3.89 6.46 21.96
C PRO A 52 2.45 5.91 21.93
N PRO A 53 2.26 4.58 22.07
CA PRO A 53 0.94 3.97 22.21
C PRO A 53 0.09 4.57 23.33
N SER A 54 0.70 5.04 24.41
CA SER A 54 0.00 5.72 25.51
C SER A 54 -0.62 7.07 25.12
N LEU A 55 -0.14 7.68 24.04
CA LEU A 55 -0.71 8.89 23.46
C LEU A 55 -1.74 8.54 22.39
N THR A 56 -1.40 7.59 21.51
CA THR A 56 -2.23 7.31 20.33
C THR A 56 -3.35 6.31 20.55
N GLY A 57 -3.24 5.42 21.54
CA GLY A 57 -4.13 4.27 21.70
C GLY A 57 -3.84 3.11 20.75
N ILE A 58 -2.94 3.28 19.77
CA ILE A 58 -2.55 2.21 18.84
C ILE A 58 -1.52 1.31 19.52
N THR A 59 -1.94 0.09 19.86
CA THR A 59 -1.11 -0.95 20.51
C THR A 59 -0.79 -2.12 19.58
N PHE A 60 -1.32 -2.12 18.37
CA PHE A 60 -1.15 -3.17 17.38
C PHE A 60 0.33 -3.45 17.07
N THR A 61 0.66 -4.73 16.97
CA THR A 61 1.97 -5.22 16.53
C THR A 61 1.76 -6.43 15.64
N ASN A 62 2.17 -6.33 14.38
CA ASN A 62 2.17 -7.50 13.51
C ASN A 62 3.27 -8.47 13.97
N TYR A 63 2.86 -9.59 14.57
CA TYR A 63 3.76 -10.65 14.99
C TYR A 63 3.85 -11.73 13.92
N LEU A 64 5.06 -12.21 13.65
CA LEU A 64 5.32 -13.37 12.80
C LEU A 64 6.30 -14.29 13.53
N SER A 65 5.98 -15.56 13.65
CA SER A 65 6.85 -16.55 14.28
C SER A 65 8.04 -16.91 13.37
N ASP A 66 9.22 -17.10 13.97
CA ASP A 66 10.44 -17.47 13.25
C ASP A 66 10.28 -18.77 12.44
N ILE A 67 9.50 -19.71 12.97
CA ILE A 67 9.19 -21.00 12.32
C ILE A 67 8.46 -20.77 10.99
N LYS A 68 7.43 -19.90 10.97
CA LYS A 68 6.66 -19.66 9.74
C LYS A 68 7.40 -18.77 8.75
N ALA A 69 8.24 -17.85 9.24
CA ALA A 69 9.15 -17.07 8.39
C ALA A 69 10.15 -17.97 7.66
N ALA A 70 10.63 -19.04 8.31
CA ALA A 70 11.55 -20.00 7.73
C ALA A 70 10.89 -20.95 6.72
N GLU A 71 9.62 -21.33 6.93
CA GLU A 71 8.91 -22.28 6.06
C GLU A 71 8.40 -21.67 4.74
N ASN A 72 8.15 -20.36 4.68
CA ASN A 72 7.66 -19.72 3.46
C ASN A 72 8.05 -18.24 3.39
N GLN A 73 9.03 -17.93 2.54
CA GLN A 73 9.58 -16.57 2.38
C GLN A 73 8.56 -15.54 1.85
N ILE A 74 7.43 -15.96 1.27
CA ILE A 74 6.33 -15.02 0.91
C ILE A 74 5.77 -14.34 2.17
N ARG A 75 5.84 -15.00 3.34
CA ARG A 75 5.36 -14.47 4.63
C ARG A 75 6.23 -13.34 5.20
N LEU A 76 7.39 -13.07 4.59
CA LEU A 76 8.20 -11.89 4.89
C LEU A 76 7.67 -10.62 4.20
N SER A 77 6.72 -10.76 3.27
CA SER A 77 5.91 -9.64 2.82
C SER A 77 5.01 -9.26 3.99
N GLY A 78 5.30 -8.14 4.66
CA GLY A 78 4.54 -7.70 5.83
C GLY A 78 3.03 -7.66 5.59
N SER A 79 2.26 -7.54 6.67
CA SER A 79 0.81 -7.43 6.57
C SER A 79 0.39 -6.04 6.06
N GLY A 80 -0.72 -5.98 5.32
CA GLY A 80 -1.23 -4.73 4.77
C GLY A 80 -1.92 -3.83 5.79
N VAL A 81 -2.07 -2.56 5.41
CA VAL A 81 -2.83 -1.53 6.12
C VAL A 81 -3.83 -0.91 5.14
N ALA A 82 -5.02 -0.57 5.62
CA ALA A 82 -5.99 0.24 4.90
C ALA A 82 -6.37 1.46 5.74
N LEU A 83 -6.66 2.56 5.06
CA LEU A 83 -7.01 3.85 5.65
C LEU A 83 -8.31 4.34 5.01
N GLY A 84 -9.25 4.84 5.81
CA GLY A 84 -10.53 5.34 5.32
C GLY A 84 -11.44 5.72 6.49
N ASP A 85 -12.39 6.60 6.22
CA ASP A 85 -13.44 7.00 7.18
C ASP A 85 -14.56 5.96 7.13
N VAL A 86 -14.62 5.08 8.14
CA VAL A 86 -15.54 3.93 8.12
C VAL A 86 -16.87 4.22 8.79
N ASP A 87 -17.01 5.33 9.50
CA ASP A 87 -18.24 5.70 10.20
C ASP A 87 -18.80 7.08 9.80
N GLY A 88 -18.19 7.72 8.80
CA GLY A 88 -18.66 8.95 8.19
C GLY A 88 -18.44 10.19 9.06
N ASP A 89 -17.57 10.12 10.07
CA ASP A 89 -17.33 11.24 10.98
C ASP A 89 -16.30 12.27 10.44
N GLY A 90 -15.76 12.01 9.24
CA GLY A 90 -14.79 12.85 8.56
C GLY A 90 -13.35 12.64 9.03
N LEU A 91 -13.10 11.68 9.92
CA LEU A 91 -11.77 11.32 10.37
C LEU A 91 -11.33 10.02 9.71
N CYS A 92 -10.04 9.95 9.35
CA CYS A 92 -9.50 8.75 8.72
C CYS A 92 -9.16 7.69 9.77
N ASP A 93 -9.81 6.53 9.69
CA ASP A 93 -9.56 5.35 10.52
C ASP A 93 -8.45 4.47 9.93
N ILE A 94 -8.02 3.47 10.71
CA ILE A 94 -6.90 2.59 10.37
C ILE A 94 -7.29 1.13 10.56
N TYR A 95 -7.16 0.32 9.50
CA TYR A 95 -7.29 -1.13 9.57
C TYR A 95 -5.94 -1.80 9.34
N PHE A 96 -5.52 -2.66 10.27
CA PHE A 96 -4.32 -3.46 10.17
C PHE A 96 -4.65 -4.92 9.90
N CYS A 97 -4.02 -5.49 8.88
CA CYS A 97 -3.97 -6.93 8.71
C CYS A 97 -2.93 -7.53 9.66
N GLN A 98 -3.18 -8.75 10.11
CA GLN A 98 -2.20 -9.57 10.83
C GLN A 98 -2.13 -10.95 10.19
N MET A 99 -0.91 -11.46 10.05
CA MET A 99 -0.70 -12.81 9.55
C MET A 99 -0.94 -13.85 10.63
N GLU A 100 -0.45 -13.60 11.84
CA GLU A 100 -0.61 -14.50 12.99
C GLU A 100 -1.39 -13.82 14.10
N GLY A 101 -2.72 -13.91 14.05
CA GLY A 101 -3.60 -13.33 15.07
C GLY A 101 -4.74 -12.55 14.43
N PRO A 102 -5.55 -11.87 15.24
CA PRO A 102 -6.63 -11.04 14.74
C PRO A 102 -6.09 -9.80 14.04
N ASN A 103 -6.78 -9.38 12.99
CA ASN A 103 -6.66 -8.04 12.43
C ASN A 103 -7.18 -7.01 13.43
N ALA A 104 -6.88 -5.72 13.22
CA ALA A 104 -7.34 -4.65 14.10
C ALA A 104 -7.90 -3.45 13.33
N LEU A 105 -9.05 -2.93 13.77
CA LEU A 105 -9.64 -1.67 13.31
C LEU A 105 -9.56 -0.63 14.43
N TYR A 106 -8.92 0.50 14.12
CA TYR A 106 -8.78 1.64 15.01
C TYR A 106 -9.59 2.82 14.49
N ARG A 107 -10.62 3.20 15.24
CA ARG A 107 -11.38 4.43 15.00
C ARG A 107 -10.57 5.65 15.43
N ASN A 108 -10.52 6.67 14.60
CA ASN A 108 -9.87 7.94 14.89
C ASN A 108 -10.77 8.84 15.74
N LEU A 109 -10.26 9.30 16.87
CA LEU A 109 -10.97 10.21 17.79
C LEU A 109 -10.47 11.66 17.64
N GLY A 110 -9.63 11.93 16.65
CA GLY A 110 -8.93 13.19 16.45
C GLY A 110 -7.69 13.33 17.33
N ASN A 111 -6.88 14.36 17.05
CA ASN A 111 -5.67 14.67 17.83
C ASN A 111 -4.71 13.49 18.01
N TRP A 112 -4.58 12.64 16.98
CA TRP A 112 -3.77 11.41 16.99
C TRP A 112 -4.19 10.37 18.01
N ARG A 113 -5.42 10.43 18.53
CA ARG A 113 -5.99 9.42 19.44
C ARG A 113 -6.87 8.46 18.66
N PHE A 114 -6.78 7.19 19.00
CA PHE A 114 -7.49 6.11 18.35
C PHE A 114 -8.05 5.13 19.38
N GLU A 115 -9.17 4.52 19.04
CA GLU A 115 -9.84 3.49 19.82
C GLU A 115 -9.91 2.19 19.02
N ASP A 116 -9.57 1.07 19.64
CA ASP A 116 -9.73 -0.25 19.04
C ASP A 116 -11.23 -0.63 19.04
N VAL A 117 -11.83 -0.66 17.86
CA VAL A 117 -13.23 -1.01 17.64
C VAL A 117 -13.39 -2.35 16.92
N THR A 118 -12.32 -3.15 16.86
CA THR A 118 -12.27 -4.40 16.07
C THR A 118 -13.40 -5.36 16.41
N ALA A 119 -13.64 -5.56 17.71
CA ALA A 119 -14.62 -6.52 18.20
C ALA A 119 -16.06 -6.06 17.93
N SER A 120 -16.36 -4.78 18.16
CA SER A 120 -17.69 -4.20 17.90
C SER A 120 -18.00 -4.08 16.42
N ALA A 121 -16.97 -3.88 15.59
CA ALA A 121 -17.09 -3.84 14.13
C ALA A 121 -17.18 -5.24 13.48
N GLY A 122 -16.77 -6.31 14.19
CA GLY A 122 -16.86 -7.69 13.68
C GLY A 122 -15.81 -8.06 12.63
N VAL A 123 -14.71 -7.32 12.57
CA VAL A 123 -13.71 -7.39 11.48
C VAL A 123 -12.36 -8.01 11.91
N ALA A 124 -12.32 -8.69 13.06
CA ALA A 124 -11.10 -9.32 13.59
C ALA A 124 -10.49 -10.37 12.66
N CYS A 125 -11.28 -10.97 11.76
CA CYS A 125 -10.84 -12.02 10.85
C CYS A 125 -10.07 -13.15 11.54
N GLU A 126 -10.55 -13.63 12.69
CA GLU A 126 -9.87 -14.66 13.47
C GLU A 126 -9.53 -15.91 12.64
N GLY A 127 -8.33 -16.46 12.87
CA GLY A 127 -7.83 -17.64 12.18
C GLY A 127 -7.45 -17.43 10.70
N GLN A 128 -7.50 -16.20 10.20
CA GLN A 128 -7.12 -15.87 8.83
C GLN A 128 -5.71 -15.27 8.75
N TYR A 129 -4.90 -15.76 7.80
CA TYR A 129 -3.58 -15.19 7.48
C TYR A 129 -3.71 -14.00 6.55
N SER A 130 -4.15 -12.86 7.08
CA SER A 130 -4.44 -11.67 6.29
C SER A 130 -3.16 -11.00 5.79
N THR A 131 -3.09 -10.70 4.49
CA THR A 131 -1.92 -10.09 3.84
C THR A 131 -2.18 -8.70 3.30
N GLY A 132 -3.43 -8.32 3.09
CA GLY A 132 -3.78 -7.01 2.58
C GLY A 132 -5.24 -6.68 2.81
N ALA A 133 -5.54 -5.38 2.87
CA ALA A 133 -6.89 -4.88 2.95
C ALA A 133 -7.08 -3.66 2.05
N ALA A 134 -8.32 -3.37 1.71
CA ALA A 134 -8.74 -2.13 1.05
C ALA A 134 -10.09 -1.69 1.63
N LEU A 135 -10.23 -0.38 1.81
CA LEU A 135 -11.49 0.27 2.12
C LEU A 135 -12.01 0.94 0.84
N VAL A 136 -13.18 0.53 0.36
CA VAL A 136 -13.77 0.99 -0.91
C VAL A 136 -15.28 0.78 -0.87
N ASP A 137 -16.04 1.73 -1.39
CA ASP A 137 -17.49 1.58 -1.61
C ASP A 137 -17.73 0.60 -2.77
N VAL A 138 -18.14 -0.63 -2.46
CA VAL A 138 -18.32 -1.71 -3.44
C VAL A 138 -19.76 -1.78 -3.95
N ASP A 139 -20.74 -1.48 -3.09
CA ASP A 139 -22.16 -1.59 -3.42
C ASP A 139 -22.80 -0.26 -3.87
N GLY A 140 -22.06 0.84 -3.77
CA GLY A 140 -22.45 2.16 -4.25
C GLY A 140 -23.33 2.93 -3.26
N ASP A 141 -23.35 2.56 -1.98
CA ASP A 141 -24.14 3.23 -0.94
C ASP A 141 -23.44 4.45 -0.32
N GLY A 142 -22.17 4.67 -0.67
CA GLY A 142 -21.34 5.77 -0.18
C GLY A 142 -20.60 5.50 1.13
N ALA A 143 -20.80 4.33 1.76
CA ALA A 143 -20.02 3.84 2.87
C ALA A 143 -18.79 3.07 2.37
N LEU A 144 -17.68 3.14 3.11
CA LEU A 144 -16.51 2.36 2.78
C LEU A 144 -16.66 0.92 3.28
N ASP A 145 -16.72 -0.04 2.35
CA ASP A 145 -16.67 -1.47 2.63
C ASP A 145 -15.24 -1.95 2.82
N LEU A 146 -15.08 -3.08 3.51
CA LEU A 146 -13.78 -3.66 3.80
C LEU A 146 -13.55 -4.95 3.01
N LEU A 147 -12.53 -4.93 2.16
CA LEU A 147 -11.99 -6.12 1.49
C LEU A 147 -10.72 -6.59 2.21
N VAL A 148 -10.66 -7.87 2.57
CA VAL A 148 -9.48 -8.48 3.22
C VAL A 148 -9.00 -9.69 2.44
N ASN A 149 -7.77 -9.63 1.95
CA ASN A 149 -7.06 -10.74 1.29
C ASN A 149 -6.29 -11.56 2.32
N ALA A 150 -6.30 -12.89 2.15
CA ALA A 150 -5.52 -13.80 2.94
C ALA A 150 -4.88 -14.95 2.14
N LEU A 151 -3.77 -15.47 2.67
CA LEU A 151 -3.15 -16.68 2.16
C LEU A 151 -4.01 -17.91 2.50
N GLY A 152 -4.40 -18.66 1.46
CA GLY A 152 -5.16 -19.91 1.59
C GLY A 152 -6.64 -19.76 1.98
N GLY A 153 -7.02 -18.64 2.61
CA GLY A 153 -8.39 -18.37 3.06
C GLY A 153 -9.31 -17.69 2.04
N GLY A 154 -8.76 -17.22 0.92
CA GLY A 154 -9.49 -16.41 -0.06
C GLY A 154 -9.62 -14.94 0.38
N THR A 155 -10.37 -14.16 -0.40
CA THR A 155 -10.69 -12.76 -0.08
C THR A 155 -12.06 -12.69 0.58
N ARG A 156 -12.16 -12.00 1.71
CA ARG A 156 -13.43 -11.69 2.38
C ARG A 156 -13.86 -10.27 2.03
N LEU A 157 -15.15 -10.09 1.78
CA LEU A 157 -15.80 -8.79 1.63
C LEU A 157 -16.72 -8.59 2.84
N PHE A 158 -16.62 -7.42 3.44
CA PHE A 158 -17.41 -6.95 4.55
C PHE A 158 -18.13 -5.67 4.12
N LEU A 159 -19.46 -5.73 4.06
CA LEU A 159 -20.30 -4.58 3.76
C LEU A 159 -20.49 -3.73 5.02
N ASN A 160 -20.32 -2.42 4.91
CA ASN A 160 -20.43 -1.48 6.00
C ASN A 160 -21.80 -0.78 5.99
N ASP A 161 -22.40 -0.55 7.16
CA ASP A 161 -23.65 0.20 7.27
C ASP A 161 -23.47 1.74 7.32
N GLY A 162 -22.25 2.20 7.08
CA GLY A 162 -21.83 3.61 7.17
C GLY A 162 -21.62 4.11 8.60
N LYS A 163 -21.68 3.23 9.61
CA LYS A 163 -21.43 3.55 11.02
C LYS A 163 -20.30 2.71 11.62
N GLY A 164 -19.52 2.04 10.76
CA GLY A 164 -18.45 1.15 11.15
C GLY A 164 -18.92 -0.23 11.63
N HIS A 165 -20.18 -0.62 11.35
CA HIS A 165 -20.65 -1.98 11.60
C HIS A 165 -20.62 -2.78 10.31
N PHE A 166 -19.85 -3.87 10.32
CA PHE A 166 -19.60 -4.66 9.13
C PHE A 166 -20.32 -6.00 9.16
N HIS A 167 -20.84 -6.40 8.01
CA HIS A 167 -21.43 -7.72 7.80
C HIS A 167 -20.71 -8.44 6.67
N VAL A 168 -20.39 -9.72 6.88
CA VAL A 168 -19.75 -10.52 5.84
C VAL A 168 -20.76 -10.76 4.71
N ASP A 169 -20.39 -10.40 3.49
CA ASP A 169 -21.15 -10.86 2.33
C ASP A 169 -20.91 -12.37 2.18
N GLY A 170 -21.96 -13.16 2.43
CA GLY A 170 -21.96 -14.62 2.30
C GLY A 170 -21.62 -15.12 0.90
N ALA A 171 -21.56 -14.24 -0.11
CA ALA A 171 -21.12 -14.57 -1.46
C ALA A 171 -19.59 -14.76 -1.61
N GLY A 172 -18.77 -14.32 -0.64
CA GLY A 172 -17.30 -14.44 -0.67
C GLY A 172 -16.75 -15.85 -0.45
N GLY A 173 -17.59 -16.79 0.00
CA GLY A 173 -17.28 -18.21 0.04
C GLY A 173 -17.42 -18.84 -1.36
N HIS A 174 -16.48 -18.60 -2.27
CA HIS A 174 -16.48 -19.25 -3.59
C HIS A 174 -16.23 -20.77 -3.49
N ARG A 175 -17.28 -21.54 -3.17
CA ARG A 175 -17.54 -22.84 -3.81
C ARG A 175 -18.28 -22.64 -5.14
N ARG A 176 -17.82 -21.70 -5.98
CA ARG A 176 -18.16 -21.76 -7.40
C ARG A 176 -16.90 -22.13 -8.15
N ARG A 177 -16.90 -23.36 -8.66
CA ARG A 177 -15.95 -23.88 -9.63
C ARG A 177 -15.75 -22.81 -10.70
N TRP A 178 -14.58 -22.18 -10.71
CA TRP A 178 -14.18 -21.24 -11.74
C TRP A 178 -14.21 -21.96 -13.09
N SER A 179 -15.27 -21.76 -13.88
CA SER A 179 -15.18 -21.88 -15.33
C SER A 179 -14.84 -20.50 -15.85
N ALA A 180 -13.60 -20.33 -16.29
CA ALA A 180 -13.12 -19.09 -16.89
C ALA A 180 -14.04 -18.68 -18.04
N ARG A 181 -14.69 -17.52 -17.90
CA ARG A 181 -15.07 -16.68 -19.02
C ARG A 181 -14.62 -15.26 -18.70
N PRO A 182 -13.76 -14.64 -19.52
CA PRO A 182 -13.32 -13.28 -19.28
C PRO A 182 -14.50 -12.34 -19.51
N LEU A 183 -14.74 -11.44 -18.54
CA LEU A 183 -15.73 -10.38 -18.66
C LEU A 183 -15.14 -9.26 -19.53
N CYS A 184 -15.22 -9.42 -20.85
CA CYS A 184 -15.08 -8.29 -21.77
C CYS A 184 -16.49 -7.77 -22.11
N ARG A 185 -16.74 -6.52 -21.70
CA ARG A 185 -17.89 -5.66 -21.99
C ARG A 185 -18.51 -5.96 -23.37
N GLN A 186 -19.74 -6.46 -23.37
CA GLN A 186 -20.58 -6.52 -24.58
C GLN A 186 -21.66 -5.46 -24.47
N LEU A 187 -21.40 -4.33 -25.13
CA LEU A 187 -22.44 -3.38 -25.51
C LEU A 187 -23.37 -4.08 -26.50
N SER A 188 -24.65 -4.02 -26.21
CA SER A 188 -25.75 -4.59 -27.00
C SER A 188 -25.77 -4.01 -28.41
N HIS A 189 -25.65 -4.89 -29.41
CA HIS A 189 -26.33 -4.73 -30.70
C HIS A 189 -27.07 -6.05 -30.96
N ASP A 190 -28.38 -5.92 -31.11
CA ASP A 190 -29.27 -6.95 -31.63
C ASP A 190 -28.79 -7.39 -33.02
N ASP A 191 -28.75 -8.70 -33.24
CA ASP A 191 -29.22 -9.32 -34.48
C ASP A 191 -29.29 -10.84 -34.31
N GLY A 192 -30.46 -11.40 -34.64
CA GLY A 192 -30.77 -12.81 -34.46
C GLY A 192 -30.10 -13.73 -35.49
N ALA A 193 -29.66 -14.90 -35.05
CA ALA A 193 -29.55 -16.08 -35.90
C ALA A 193 -29.47 -17.36 -35.05
N GLN A 194 -30.20 -18.38 -35.52
CA GLN A 194 -30.36 -19.69 -34.89
C GLN A 194 -29.17 -20.63 -35.17
N HIS A 195 -28.98 -21.59 -34.24
CA HIS A 195 -28.73 -23.04 -34.49
C HIS A 195 -27.31 -23.67 -34.37
N ARG A 196 -27.26 -24.65 -33.44
CA ARG A 196 -26.46 -25.91 -33.30
C ARG A 196 -25.11 -25.94 -32.55
N PRO A 197 -24.90 -26.96 -31.68
CA PRO A 197 -23.65 -27.18 -30.94
C PRO A 197 -22.69 -28.07 -31.73
N GLY A 198 -21.43 -27.62 -31.89
CA GLY A 198 -20.34 -28.38 -32.48
C GLY A 198 -19.32 -28.81 -31.43
N HIS A 199 -18.98 -30.09 -31.46
CA HIS A 199 -17.86 -30.75 -30.78
C HIS A 199 -16.54 -29.96 -30.91
N VAL A 200 -15.73 -29.92 -29.83
CA VAL A 200 -14.34 -29.43 -29.89
C VAL A 200 -13.39 -30.60 -29.64
N GLU A 201 -12.61 -30.93 -30.66
CA GLU A 201 -11.53 -31.92 -30.65
C GLU A 201 -10.22 -31.27 -30.18
N TYR A 202 -9.45 -31.97 -29.35
CA TYR A 202 -8.19 -31.48 -28.77
C TYR A 202 -6.99 -32.07 -29.52
N GLN A 203 -6.29 -31.26 -30.32
CA GLN A 203 -5.06 -31.67 -31.00
C GLN A 203 -3.82 -31.25 -30.20
N ARG A 204 -3.03 -32.25 -29.78
CA ARG A 204 -1.80 -32.10 -28.98
C ARG A 204 -0.62 -31.85 -29.93
N LYS A 205 -0.06 -30.64 -29.94
CA LYS A 205 1.18 -30.37 -30.71
C LYS A 205 2.37 -31.11 -30.07
N LYS A 206 2.90 -32.10 -30.79
CA LYS A 206 4.23 -32.70 -30.59
C LYS A 206 5.22 -32.09 -31.58
N GLY A 207 6.47 -31.93 -31.12
CA GLY A 207 7.69 -31.85 -31.92
C GLY A 207 8.24 -30.44 -32.15
N ALA A 208 9.54 -30.20 -32.27
CA ALA A 208 10.74 -31.05 -32.11
C ALA A 208 12.00 -30.15 -32.11
N GLN A 209 13.02 -30.59 -31.38
CA GLN A 209 14.48 -30.56 -31.62
C GLN A 209 15.18 -29.36 -32.32
N ALA A 210 16.28 -28.93 -31.70
CA ALA A 210 17.63 -29.16 -32.23
C ALA A 210 18.52 -29.68 -31.09
#